data_AF-A0AAX3YWT5-F1
#
_entry.id   AF-A0AAX3YWT5-F1
#
_cell.length_a   1.000
_cell.length_b   1.000
_cell.length_c   1.000
_cell.angle_alpha   90.00
_cell.angle_beta   90.00
_cell.angle_gamma   90.00
#
_symmetry.space_group_name_H-M   'P 1'
#
loop_
_entity.id
_entity.type
_entity.pdbx_description
1 polymer ?
#
loop_
_entity_poly.entity_id
_entity_poly.type
_entity_poly.pdbx_seq_one_letter_code
_entity_poly.pdbx_strand_id
1 'polypeptide(L)'
;MKFVKASYHLKTKTVEYEAGDGTRLLKIGGALSWRFNNPGNIIALPNASRQKGRIGAGTVYNPKKNTFVIFSSIEIGEREKCALLKRKYKDNTISEMMLQYAPESAGNDPVAYANFISSESGVSKDKKISDLNVNEFDKVVAAISKKEGGLKPGTEKWVYVTNVTVSDGSRPVADVPFKVTLGSTTYEWKTDAYGKLKTIIHTEQGMAIILKYTNSAGKEDIVYSAVARDETKNILLTRNFSQFSAKTLAENPKVPREKSTQKPIEYIVMSGDSLSKIAERYKTSTDEIAKNNNIKDVSKIFPGQHLTIYGGNTSSPSVYIVSPGDTLAKIAAQNGTTVDELARENNISDPNKIYLGQSIFISTITEDSKASNPVSSSDKQALKPEHSVKKSPVNLNKKILESVGSKNSDEPIALLPHDQREAPWMAIAIREVIEWHGTGEKEITDNYHKLMGSKASLGSTAWCASFANYCLKEAGYDYSKSFTKSSQFPVYDKTKFVEIKNPVYGALMVFRTYIESSDEFTGNGHVTFVYGKTSNGDITGLGGNQGGKTYGGGTIKLSMYSTTKPTSRFKMTVRKKAETPVYQKFYKYYIPVAYKEYHSKISVELPLVDVDDVNKNLFGFDSETKSANDEGGGR
;
A
#
# COMPACT_ATOMS: atom_id res chain seq x y z
N MET A 1 4.80 -21.03 -0.12
CA MET A 1 4.53 -20.09 0.99
C MET A 1 5.02 -20.73 2.29
N LYS A 2 5.66 -19.98 3.20
CA LYS A 2 6.19 -20.52 4.46
C LYS A 2 5.35 -20.01 5.63
N PHE A 3 4.68 -20.93 6.32
CA PHE A 3 3.93 -20.61 7.54
C PHE A 3 4.88 -20.42 8.71
N VAL A 4 4.67 -19.34 9.45
CA VAL A 4 5.51 -18.92 10.59
C VAL A 4 4.84 -19.16 11.93
N LYS A 5 3.50 -19.25 11.94
CA LYS A 5 2.70 -19.45 13.14
C LYS A 5 1.46 -20.27 12.82
N ALA A 6 1.00 -21.07 13.78
CA ALA A 6 -0.28 -21.76 13.68
C ALA A 6 -1.03 -21.77 15.01
N SER A 7 -2.35 -21.57 14.95
CA SER A 7 -3.25 -21.56 16.12
C SER A 7 -4.39 -22.56 15.92
N TYR A 8 -4.67 -23.36 16.95
CA TYR A 8 -5.77 -24.34 16.91
C TYR A 8 -7.01 -23.83 17.65
N HIS A 9 -8.14 -23.84 16.95
CA HIS A 9 -9.45 -23.49 17.47
C HIS A 9 -10.24 -24.76 17.76
N LEU A 10 -10.27 -25.14 19.04
CA LEU A 10 -10.88 -26.39 19.49
C LEU A 10 -12.37 -26.49 19.15
N LYS A 11 -13.14 -25.42 19.37
CA LYS A 11 -14.61 -25.41 19.16
C LYS A 11 -14.98 -25.73 17.71
N THR A 12 -14.22 -25.20 16.76
CA THR A 12 -14.47 -25.35 15.31
C THR A 12 -13.59 -26.42 14.67
N LYS A 13 -12.75 -27.11 15.44
CA LYS A 13 -11.75 -28.09 14.95
C LYS A 13 -10.95 -27.54 13.76
N THR A 14 -10.53 -26.27 13.86
CA THR A 14 -9.86 -25.54 12.78
C THR A 14 -8.45 -25.17 13.19
N VAL A 15 -7.48 -25.33 12.30
CA VAL A 15 -6.14 -24.74 12.47
C VAL A 15 -6.00 -23.57 11.53
N GLU A 16 -5.68 -22.41 12.08
CA GLU A 16 -5.28 -21.21 11.33
C GLU A 16 -3.76 -21.21 11.20
N TYR A 17 -3.26 -21.29 9.97
CA TYR A 17 -1.86 -21.11 9.63
C TYR A 17 -1.63 -19.69 9.14
N GLU A 18 -0.66 -18.99 9.71
CA GLU A 18 -0.28 -17.63 9.36
C GLU A 18 1.09 -17.65 8.65
N ALA A 19 1.12 -17.12 7.44
CA ALA A 19 2.34 -16.94 6.65
C ALA A 19 3.08 -15.66 7.06
N GLY A 20 4.35 -15.56 6.68
CA GLY A 20 5.18 -14.41 7.03
C GLY A 20 4.68 -13.05 6.51
N ASP A 21 3.88 -13.05 5.46
CA ASP A 21 3.25 -11.87 4.87
C ASP A 21 1.87 -11.55 5.48
N GLY A 22 1.40 -12.37 6.44
CA GLY A 22 0.09 -12.27 7.08
C GLY A 22 -1.03 -13.06 6.39
N THR A 23 -0.78 -13.66 5.22
CA THR A 23 -1.75 -14.54 4.54
C THR A 23 -2.10 -15.71 5.44
N ARG A 24 -3.38 -16.09 5.48
CA ARG A 24 -3.85 -17.16 6.35
C ARG A 24 -4.41 -18.34 5.55
N LEU A 25 -4.12 -19.54 6.02
CA LEU A 25 -4.73 -20.79 5.55
C LEU A 25 -5.49 -21.43 6.71
N LEU A 26 -6.79 -21.63 6.53
CA LEU A 26 -7.63 -22.35 7.48
C LEU A 26 -7.74 -23.82 7.04
N LYS A 27 -7.27 -24.73 7.89
CA LYS A 27 -7.50 -26.18 7.76
C LYS A 27 -8.64 -26.61 8.68
N ILE A 28 -9.77 -26.99 8.10
CA ILE A 28 -11.03 -27.26 8.80
C ILE A 28 -11.40 -28.75 8.63
N GLY A 29 -11.74 -29.43 9.73
CA GLY A 29 -12.12 -30.86 9.65
C GLY A 29 -10.95 -31.78 9.23
N GLY A 30 -11.24 -32.99 8.74
CA GLY A 30 -10.21 -33.99 8.41
C GLY A 30 -9.54 -34.67 9.63
N ALA A 31 -8.41 -35.36 9.42
CA ALA A 31 -7.63 -35.97 10.49
C ALA A 31 -6.80 -34.92 11.26
N LEU A 32 -6.53 -35.16 12.55
CA LEU A 32 -5.64 -34.30 13.35
C LEU A 32 -4.23 -34.21 12.75
N SER A 33 -3.70 -35.34 12.27
CA SER A 33 -2.38 -35.41 11.66
C SER A 33 -2.24 -34.52 10.42
N TRP A 34 -3.28 -34.48 9.58
CA TRP A 34 -3.35 -33.56 8.44
C TRP A 34 -3.53 -32.10 8.87
N ARG A 35 -4.44 -31.83 9.82
CA ARG A 35 -4.71 -30.45 10.28
C ARG A 35 -3.50 -29.83 10.94
N PHE A 36 -2.72 -30.60 11.70
CA PHE A 36 -1.59 -30.11 12.50
C PHE A 36 -0.26 -30.23 11.75
N ASN A 37 -0.28 -30.81 10.54
CA ASN A 37 0.91 -31.28 9.84
C ASN A 37 1.81 -32.14 10.76
N ASN A 38 1.17 -32.91 11.65
CA ASN A 38 1.82 -33.70 12.69
C ASN A 38 1.51 -35.18 12.40
N PRO A 39 2.38 -35.89 11.67
CA PRO A 39 2.11 -37.24 11.19
C PRO A 39 2.13 -38.31 12.27
N GLY A 40 2.26 -37.94 13.55
CA GLY A 40 2.16 -38.90 14.64
C GLY A 40 1.79 -38.26 15.97
N ASN A 41 1.98 -39.02 17.05
CA ASN A 41 1.69 -38.57 18.41
C ASN A 41 2.80 -37.66 18.99
N ILE A 42 3.23 -36.64 18.25
CA ILE A 42 4.25 -35.69 18.72
C ILE A 42 3.60 -34.66 19.66
N ILE A 43 3.82 -34.85 20.96
CA ILE A 43 3.35 -33.96 22.03
C ILE A 43 4.21 -32.69 22.10
N ALA A 44 3.56 -31.55 22.35
CA ALA A 44 4.24 -30.28 22.53
C ALA A 44 5.09 -30.30 23.81
N LEU A 45 6.39 -30.05 23.66
CA LEU A 45 7.30 -29.89 24.79
C LEU A 45 7.15 -28.50 25.41
N PRO A 46 7.42 -28.33 26.71
CA PRO A 46 7.46 -27.01 27.35
C PRO A 46 8.45 -26.06 26.65
N ASN A 47 9.64 -26.57 26.30
CA ASN A 47 10.63 -25.82 25.53
C ASN A 47 10.50 -26.12 24.03
N ALA A 48 9.89 -25.19 23.30
CA ALA A 48 9.64 -25.31 21.85
C ALA A 48 10.93 -25.41 21.02
N SER A 49 12.07 -24.87 21.47
CA SER A 49 13.35 -24.93 20.73
C SER A 49 13.87 -26.36 20.51
N ARG A 50 13.40 -27.31 21.32
CA ARG A 50 13.74 -28.74 21.19
C ARG A 50 12.93 -29.46 20.10
N GLN A 51 11.98 -28.79 19.46
CA GLN A 51 11.11 -29.36 18.42
C GLN A 51 11.27 -28.54 17.13
N LYS A 52 12.19 -28.96 16.26
CA LYS A 52 12.56 -28.15 15.09
C LYS A 52 11.35 -28.01 14.15
N GLY A 53 11.09 -26.77 13.73
CA GLY A 53 10.02 -26.47 12.78
C GLY A 53 8.61 -26.46 13.37
N ARG A 54 8.47 -26.58 14.70
CA ARG A 54 7.24 -26.25 15.42
C ARG A 54 6.88 -24.79 15.18
N ILE A 55 5.64 -24.54 14.77
CA ILE A 55 5.06 -23.19 14.60
C ILE A 55 3.80 -22.96 15.44
N GLY A 56 3.33 -23.99 16.12
CA GLY A 56 2.16 -23.91 16.99
C GLY A 56 2.01 -25.14 17.87
N ALA A 57 0.96 -25.15 18.68
CA ALA A 57 0.52 -26.32 19.41
C ALA A 57 -0.99 -26.24 19.59
N GLY A 58 -1.65 -27.40 19.60
CA GLY A 58 -3.10 -27.49 19.75
C GLY A 58 -3.48 -28.51 20.81
N THR A 59 -4.26 -28.06 21.78
CA THR A 59 -4.81 -28.94 22.81
C THR A 59 -6.13 -29.54 22.34
N VAL A 60 -6.20 -30.86 22.29
CA VAL A 60 -7.39 -31.63 21.92
C VAL A 60 -7.87 -32.45 23.12
N TYR A 61 -9.16 -32.77 23.13
CA TYR A 61 -9.74 -33.67 24.11
C TYR A 61 -9.80 -35.07 23.51
N ASN A 62 -8.91 -35.97 23.97
CA ASN A 62 -8.97 -37.40 23.64
C ASN A 62 -8.12 -38.23 24.61
N PRO A 63 -8.70 -39.16 25.38
CA PRO A 63 -9.72 -38.96 26.42
C PRO A 63 -9.21 -38.06 27.58
N LYS A 64 -7.93 -37.67 27.56
CA LYS A 64 -7.33 -36.63 28.40
C LYS A 64 -6.91 -35.43 27.53
N LYS A 65 -6.70 -34.29 28.17
CA LYS A 65 -6.34 -33.03 27.51
C LYS A 65 -4.89 -33.12 27.00
N ASN A 66 -4.70 -33.49 25.74
CA ASN A 66 -3.39 -33.68 25.12
C ASN A 66 -3.05 -32.50 24.21
N THR A 67 -1.83 -31.99 24.31
CA THR A 67 -1.34 -30.86 23.50
C THR A 67 -0.35 -31.36 22.47
N PHE A 68 -0.76 -31.34 21.20
CA PHE A 68 0.07 -31.79 20.09
C PHE A 68 0.80 -30.62 19.45
N VAL A 69 1.96 -30.89 18.87
CA VAL A 69 2.71 -29.91 18.07
C VAL A 69 1.96 -29.64 16.76
N ILE A 70 2.06 -28.40 16.26
CA ILE A 70 1.68 -28.03 14.90
C ILE A 70 2.94 -27.60 14.14
N PHE A 71 3.14 -28.18 12.96
CA PHE A 71 4.31 -27.93 12.10
C PHE A 71 3.95 -27.11 10.87
N SER A 72 4.95 -26.42 10.31
CA SER A 72 4.76 -25.54 9.13
C SER A 72 4.41 -26.29 7.85
N SER A 73 4.73 -27.58 7.78
CA SER A 73 4.40 -28.47 6.67
C SER A 73 4.52 -29.90 7.12
N ILE A 74 3.97 -30.82 6.32
CA ILE A 74 3.97 -32.23 6.69
C ILE A 74 5.38 -32.83 6.67
N GLU A 75 6.22 -32.38 5.74
CA GLU A 75 7.60 -32.81 5.59
C GLU A 75 8.44 -32.45 6.83
N ILE A 76 8.15 -31.29 7.44
CA ILE A 76 8.77 -30.88 8.69
C ILE A 76 8.30 -31.79 9.85
N GLY A 77 7.01 -32.09 9.92
CA GLY A 77 6.46 -32.99 10.92
C GLY A 77 7.04 -34.41 10.82
N GLU A 78 7.18 -34.94 9.60
CA GLU A 78 7.79 -36.25 9.35
C GLU A 78 9.25 -36.27 9.81
N ARG A 79 10.02 -35.22 9.49
CA ARG A 79 11.42 -35.11 9.92
C ARG A 79 11.56 -35.07 11.45
N GLU A 80 10.70 -34.32 12.14
CA GLU A 80 10.72 -34.28 13.61
C GLU A 80 10.26 -35.60 14.22
N LYS A 81 9.30 -36.31 13.59
CA LYS A 81 8.92 -37.66 14.01
C LYS A 81 10.12 -38.60 13.98
N CYS A 82 10.83 -38.68 12.86
CA CYS A 82 12.04 -39.49 12.73
C CYS A 82 13.11 -39.11 13.76
N ALA A 83 13.34 -37.81 13.96
CA ALA A 83 14.29 -37.31 14.95
C ALA A 83 13.88 -37.67 16.37
N LEU A 84 12.59 -37.59 16.71
CA LEU A 84 12.06 -37.97 18.02
C LEU A 84 12.27 -39.46 18.30
N LEU A 85 11.96 -40.34 17.33
CA LEU A 85 12.16 -41.79 17.47
C LEU A 85 13.62 -42.12 17.76
N LYS A 86 14.55 -41.56 16.99
CA LYS A 86 16.00 -41.77 17.18
C LYS A 86 16.56 -41.12 18.44
N ARG A 87 15.98 -40.01 18.89
CA ARG A 87 16.50 -39.25 20.05
C ARG A 87 15.99 -39.80 21.38
N LYS A 88 14.70 -40.09 21.49
CA LYS A 88 14.03 -40.47 22.74
C LYS A 88 13.90 -41.98 22.91
N TYR A 89 13.66 -42.70 21.83
CA TYR A 89 13.27 -44.10 21.86
C TYR A 89 14.33 -45.05 21.29
N LYS A 90 15.55 -44.57 21.03
CA LYS A 90 16.63 -45.37 20.42
C LYS A 90 16.86 -46.70 21.15
N ASP A 91 16.86 -46.70 22.47
CA ASP A 91 17.20 -47.87 23.27
C ASP A 91 15.98 -48.76 23.58
N ASN A 92 14.78 -48.33 23.16
CA ASN A 92 13.54 -49.07 23.34
C ASN A 92 13.27 -50.03 22.19
N THR A 93 12.62 -51.15 22.50
CA THR A 93 11.94 -51.97 21.49
C THR A 93 10.73 -51.22 20.91
N ILE A 94 10.21 -51.63 19.75
CA ILE A 94 8.98 -51.04 19.19
C ILE A 94 7.82 -51.18 20.18
N SER A 95 7.70 -52.32 20.87
CA SER A 95 6.70 -52.55 21.92
C SER A 95 6.84 -51.56 23.08
N GLU A 96 8.05 -51.41 23.64
CA GLU A 96 8.32 -50.48 24.74
C GLU A 96 8.13 -49.01 24.33
N MET A 97 8.50 -48.68 23.10
CA MET A 97 8.29 -47.35 22.53
C MET A 97 6.80 -47.02 22.48
N MET A 98 5.95 -47.95 22.02
CA MET A 98 4.50 -47.70 21.92
C MET A 98 3.85 -47.43 23.26
N LEU A 99 4.28 -48.10 24.35
CA LEU A 99 3.80 -47.83 25.71
C LEU A 99 3.98 -46.36 26.12
N GLN A 100 4.99 -45.67 25.56
CA GLN A 100 5.29 -44.28 25.85
C GLN A 100 4.84 -43.31 24.76
N TYR A 101 4.82 -43.74 23.50
CA TYR A 101 4.50 -42.90 22.33
C TYR A 101 2.99 -42.76 22.14
N ALA A 102 2.25 -43.84 22.37
CA ALA A 102 0.80 -43.90 22.28
C ALA A 102 0.26 -44.63 23.53
N PRO A 103 0.39 -44.04 24.73
CA PRO A 103 0.04 -44.71 25.99
C PRO A 103 -1.47 -44.91 26.15
N GLU A 104 -1.85 -45.92 26.95
CA GLU A 104 -3.25 -46.16 27.35
C GLU A 104 -3.88 -44.97 28.07
N SER A 105 -3.07 -44.24 28.84
CA SER A 105 -3.51 -43.01 29.53
C SER A 105 -4.01 -41.92 28.58
N ALA A 106 -3.65 -42.00 27.29
CA ALA A 106 -4.12 -41.15 26.20
C ALA A 106 -5.17 -41.85 25.31
N GLY A 107 -5.80 -42.93 25.78
CA GLY A 107 -6.88 -43.66 25.11
C GLY A 107 -6.43 -44.49 23.91
N ASN A 108 -5.16 -44.86 23.87
CA ASN A 108 -4.62 -45.76 22.85
C ASN A 108 -4.55 -47.20 23.39
N ASP A 109 -4.34 -48.16 22.50
CA ASP A 109 -3.94 -49.52 22.85
C ASP A 109 -2.51 -49.73 22.35
N PRO A 110 -1.49 -49.56 23.21
CA PRO A 110 -0.08 -49.66 22.81
C PRO A 110 0.30 -51.03 22.26
N VAL A 111 -0.32 -52.10 22.77
CA VAL A 111 -0.03 -53.48 22.38
C VAL A 111 -0.57 -53.73 20.97
N ALA A 112 -1.84 -53.38 20.72
CA ALA A 112 -2.40 -53.46 19.38
C ALA A 112 -1.69 -52.51 18.40
N TYR A 113 -1.21 -51.36 18.87
CA TYR A 113 -0.39 -50.45 18.07
C TYR A 113 0.94 -51.12 17.66
N ALA A 114 1.70 -51.65 18.61
CA ALA A 114 2.96 -52.33 18.32
C ALA A 114 2.78 -53.52 17.37
N ASN A 115 1.72 -54.32 17.57
CA ASN A 115 1.36 -55.41 16.68
C ASN A 115 1.03 -54.92 15.25
N PHE A 116 0.29 -53.81 15.13
CA PHE A 116 0.00 -53.19 13.83
C PHE A 116 1.29 -52.74 13.12
N ILE A 117 2.19 -52.05 13.83
CA ILE A 117 3.47 -51.62 13.26
C ILE A 117 4.26 -52.83 12.76
N SER A 118 4.34 -53.89 13.56
CA SER A 118 5.08 -55.09 13.20
C SER A 118 4.50 -55.75 11.95
N SER A 119 3.17 -55.91 11.90
CA SER A 119 2.48 -56.48 10.75
C SER A 119 2.63 -55.64 9.47
N GLU A 120 2.57 -54.31 9.57
CA GLU A 120 2.61 -53.42 8.42
C GLU A 120 4.04 -53.19 7.91
N SER A 121 5.02 -53.09 8.82
CA SER A 121 6.43 -52.83 8.46
C SER A 121 7.23 -54.10 8.15
N GLY A 122 6.78 -55.26 8.63
CA GLY A 122 7.54 -56.52 8.60
C GLY A 122 8.69 -56.57 9.61
N VAL A 123 8.79 -55.60 10.51
CA VAL A 123 9.85 -55.54 11.54
C VAL A 123 9.32 -56.14 12.85
N SER A 124 10.12 -56.97 13.51
CA SER A 124 9.75 -57.53 14.82
C SER A 124 9.53 -56.42 15.86
N LYS A 125 8.43 -56.51 16.62
CA LYS A 125 8.10 -55.55 17.67
C LYS A 125 9.10 -55.53 18.85
N ASP A 126 9.90 -56.59 18.98
CA ASP A 126 10.91 -56.73 20.04
C ASP A 126 12.29 -56.21 19.62
N LYS A 127 12.43 -55.75 18.36
CA LYS A 127 13.66 -55.12 17.86
C LYS A 127 13.77 -53.68 18.38
N LYS A 128 14.97 -53.26 18.79
CA LYS A 128 15.23 -51.89 19.24
C LYS A 128 15.27 -50.90 18.07
N ILE A 129 14.86 -49.66 18.32
CA ILE A 129 14.92 -48.58 17.32
C ILE A 129 16.35 -48.30 16.86
N SER A 130 17.36 -48.41 17.74
CA SER A 130 18.78 -48.27 17.40
C SER A 130 19.30 -49.32 16.43
N ASP A 131 18.65 -50.49 16.41
CA ASP A 131 19.12 -51.67 15.68
C ASP A 131 18.46 -51.78 14.29
N LEU A 132 17.56 -50.85 13.95
CA LEU A 132 16.91 -50.80 12.65
C LEU A 132 17.86 -50.21 11.61
N ASN A 133 17.99 -50.90 10.48
CA ASN A 133 18.61 -50.28 9.31
C ASN A 133 17.68 -49.20 8.72
N VAL A 134 18.19 -48.41 7.77
CA VAL A 134 17.45 -47.27 7.20
C VAL A 134 16.10 -47.69 6.62
N ASN A 135 16.06 -48.79 5.85
CA ASN A 135 14.83 -49.28 5.22
C ASN A 135 13.81 -49.81 6.26
N GLU A 136 14.26 -50.55 7.26
CA GLU A 136 13.40 -51.01 8.35
C GLU A 136 12.82 -49.82 9.14
N PHE A 137 13.65 -48.84 9.45
CA PHE A 137 13.23 -47.63 10.16
C PHE A 137 12.18 -46.85 9.36
N ASP A 138 12.39 -46.67 8.05
CA ASP A 138 11.46 -45.97 7.17
C ASP A 138 10.12 -46.70 7.07
N LYS A 139 10.12 -48.04 7.01
CA LYS A 139 8.89 -48.85 7.05
C LYS A 139 8.14 -48.71 8.37
N VAL A 140 8.84 -48.70 9.51
CA VAL A 140 8.23 -48.47 10.83
C VAL A 140 7.61 -47.07 10.91
N VAL A 141 8.32 -46.05 10.43
CA VAL A 141 7.84 -44.66 10.36
C VAL A 141 6.59 -44.51 9.50
N ALA A 142 6.55 -45.20 8.34
CA ALA A 142 5.40 -45.22 7.45
C ALA A 142 4.20 -45.94 8.08
N ALA A 143 4.42 -47.07 8.75
CA ALA A 143 3.38 -47.78 9.49
C ALA A 143 2.77 -46.91 10.59
N ILE A 144 3.58 -46.15 11.33
CA ILE A 144 3.10 -45.16 12.31
C ILE A 144 2.20 -44.12 11.61
N SER A 145 2.64 -43.48 10.51
CA SER A 145 1.80 -42.50 9.79
C SER A 145 0.46 -43.09 9.34
N LYS A 146 0.46 -44.35 8.90
CA LYS A 146 -0.75 -45.06 8.47
C LYS A 146 -1.70 -45.29 9.65
N LYS A 147 -1.19 -45.69 10.81
CA LYS A 147 -1.98 -45.91 12.03
C LYS A 147 -2.62 -44.61 12.54
N GLU A 148 -1.94 -43.49 12.41
CA GLU A 148 -2.34 -42.15 12.87
C GLU A 148 -3.39 -41.48 11.95
N GLY A 149 -4.08 -42.28 11.13
CA GLY A 149 -5.20 -41.86 10.31
C GLY A 149 -4.83 -41.35 8.93
N GLY A 150 -3.56 -41.44 8.51
CA GLY A 150 -3.12 -41.31 7.12
C GLY A 150 -3.54 -40.02 6.43
N LEU A 151 -3.10 -38.86 6.94
CA LEU A 151 -3.23 -37.52 6.34
C LEU A 151 -4.59 -37.20 5.69
N LYS A 152 -5.69 -37.80 6.15
CA LYS A 152 -7.02 -37.64 5.55
C LYS A 152 -7.38 -36.15 5.53
N PRO A 153 -7.49 -35.54 4.34
CA PRO A 153 -7.66 -34.11 4.22
C PRO A 153 -9.05 -33.68 4.68
N GLY A 154 -9.13 -32.46 5.21
CA GLY A 154 -10.37 -31.74 5.40
C GLY A 154 -10.54 -30.68 4.31
N THR A 155 -11.06 -29.51 4.69
CA THR A 155 -11.20 -28.34 3.81
C THR A 155 -10.09 -27.34 4.07
N GLU A 156 -9.54 -26.79 3.00
CA GLU A 156 -8.63 -25.65 3.02
C GLU A 156 -9.35 -24.39 2.55
N LYS A 157 -9.21 -23.30 3.31
CA LYS A 157 -9.72 -21.97 2.93
C LYS A 157 -8.62 -20.92 3.11
N TRP A 158 -8.30 -20.23 2.02
CA TRP A 158 -7.40 -19.09 2.06
C TRP A 158 -8.13 -17.85 2.55
N VAL A 159 -7.45 -17.07 3.38
CA VAL A 159 -7.92 -15.78 3.89
C VAL A 159 -6.82 -14.76 3.67
N TYR A 160 -7.12 -13.77 2.83
CA TYR A 160 -6.21 -12.70 2.46
C TYR A 160 -6.41 -11.49 3.37
N VAL A 161 -5.36 -10.69 3.51
CA VAL A 161 -5.35 -9.58 4.46
C VAL A 161 -4.68 -8.33 3.91
N THR A 162 -5.03 -7.18 4.46
CA THR A 162 -4.25 -5.95 4.34
C THR A 162 -3.62 -5.64 5.69
N ASN A 163 -2.29 -5.65 5.75
CA ASN A 163 -1.53 -5.17 6.90
C ASN A 163 -1.06 -3.74 6.63
N VAL A 164 -1.25 -2.87 7.61
CA VAL A 164 -0.80 -1.46 7.50
C VAL A 164 0.18 -1.19 8.63
N THR A 165 1.35 -0.66 8.27
CA THR A 165 2.38 -0.21 9.21
C THR A 165 2.61 1.28 8.98
N VAL A 166 2.68 2.07 10.03
CA VAL A 166 3.01 3.48 9.98
C VAL A 166 4.45 3.68 10.45
N SER A 167 5.20 4.48 9.71
CA SER A 167 6.61 4.80 9.96
C SER A 167 6.86 6.30 9.77
N ASP A 168 7.94 6.81 10.35
CA ASP A 168 8.45 8.15 10.04
C ASP A 168 9.53 8.13 8.94
N GLY A 169 9.74 6.97 8.31
CA GLY A 169 10.81 6.73 7.33
C GLY A 169 12.07 6.15 7.96
N SER A 170 12.21 6.18 9.29
CA SER A 170 13.32 5.59 10.03
C SER A 170 12.86 4.49 10.99
N ARG A 171 11.68 4.64 11.61
CA ARG A 171 11.15 3.76 12.65
C ARG A 171 9.62 3.71 12.62
N PRO A 172 8.99 2.64 13.14
CA PRO A 172 7.54 2.56 13.26
C PRO A 172 6.96 3.61 14.24
N VAL A 173 5.74 4.07 13.99
CA VAL A 173 5.07 5.13 14.76
C VAL A 173 3.80 4.58 15.43
N ALA A 174 3.82 4.55 16.77
CA ALA A 174 2.73 4.06 17.60
C ALA A 174 1.60 5.09 17.79
N ASP A 175 0.44 4.59 18.21
CA ASP A 175 -0.74 5.36 18.63
C ASP A 175 -1.26 6.36 17.58
N VAL A 176 -1.02 6.09 16.29
CA VAL A 176 -1.54 6.93 15.20
C VAL A 176 -3.02 6.57 14.99
N PRO A 177 -3.96 7.52 15.19
CA PRO A 177 -5.38 7.25 15.05
C PRO A 177 -5.79 7.19 13.58
N PHE A 178 -6.66 6.22 13.26
CA PHE A 178 -7.28 6.05 11.97
C PHE A 178 -8.78 5.82 12.12
N LYS A 179 -9.55 6.42 11.22
CA LYS A 179 -10.89 5.94 10.90
C LYS A 179 -10.79 4.93 9.76
N VAL A 180 -11.16 3.69 10.05
CA VAL A 180 -11.04 2.57 9.13
C VAL A 180 -12.44 2.13 8.71
N THR A 181 -12.78 2.35 7.45
CA THR A 181 -14.04 1.90 6.87
C THR A 181 -13.81 0.59 6.11
N LEU A 182 -14.51 -0.46 6.52
CA LEU A 182 -14.52 -1.78 5.89
C LEU A 182 -15.94 -2.08 5.39
N GLY A 183 -16.12 -2.13 4.07
CA GLY A 183 -17.45 -2.13 3.46
C GLY A 183 -18.24 -0.91 3.91
N SER A 184 -19.37 -1.12 4.59
CA SER A 184 -20.22 -0.05 5.13
C SER A 184 -19.91 0.35 6.58
N THR A 185 -19.03 -0.38 7.28
CA THR A 185 -18.80 -0.18 8.73
C THR A 185 -17.52 0.60 8.97
N THR A 186 -17.58 1.63 9.82
CA THR A 186 -16.41 2.44 10.21
C THR A 186 -15.99 2.15 11.64
N TYR A 187 -14.68 2.04 11.86
CA TYR A 187 -14.06 1.79 13.15
C TYR A 187 -13.01 2.86 13.46
N GLU A 188 -12.78 3.11 14.74
CA GLU A 188 -11.66 3.93 15.21
C GLU A 188 -10.55 3.01 15.72
N TRP A 189 -9.47 2.93 14.96
CA TRP A 189 -8.30 2.13 15.29
C TRP A 189 -7.10 3.02 15.50
N LYS A 190 -6.09 2.48 16.19
CA LYS A 190 -4.79 3.12 16.30
C LYS A 190 -3.68 2.11 16.05
N THR A 191 -2.53 2.60 15.59
CA THR A 191 -1.36 1.73 15.46
C THR A 191 -0.88 1.26 16.83
N ASP A 192 -0.41 0.01 16.89
CA ASP A 192 0.26 -0.53 18.05
C ASP A 192 1.65 0.08 18.22
N ALA A 193 2.38 -0.37 19.25
CA ALA A 193 3.73 0.11 19.52
C ALA A 193 4.63 0.00 18.27
N TYR A 194 4.48 -1.05 17.46
CA TYR A 194 5.30 -1.34 16.28
C TYR A 194 4.79 -0.63 15.02
N GLY A 195 3.96 0.40 15.20
CA GLY A 195 3.33 1.13 14.12
C GLY A 195 2.34 0.30 13.33
N LYS A 196 1.98 -0.92 13.74
CA LYS A 196 1.07 -1.77 13.00
C LYS A 196 -0.36 -1.42 13.36
N LEU A 197 -1.17 -1.13 12.35
CA LEU A 197 -2.61 -1.10 12.50
C LEU A 197 -3.13 -2.53 12.64
N LYS A 198 -4.27 -2.69 13.31
CA LYS A 198 -4.97 -3.97 13.35
C LYS A 198 -5.14 -4.53 11.93
N THR A 199 -4.75 -5.79 11.73
CA THR A 199 -4.84 -6.47 10.43
C THR A 199 -6.27 -6.45 9.89
N ILE A 200 -6.41 -6.02 8.64
CA ILE A 200 -7.68 -5.97 7.93
C ILE A 200 -7.87 -7.30 7.22
N ILE A 201 -8.90 -8.05 7.60
CA ILE A 201 -9.22 -9.34 6.99
C ILE A 201 -10.14 -9.09 5.80
N HIS A 202 -9.85 -9.69 4.65
CA HIS A 202 -10.72 -9.64 3.49
C HIS A 202 -11.87 -10.62 3.71
N THR A 203 -12.97 -10.16 4.32
CA THR A 203 -14.12 -11.01 4.63
C THR A 203 -14.93 -11.36 3.39
N GLU A 204 -14.99 -10.43 2.43
CA GLU A 204 -15.72 -10.53 1.17
C GLU A 204 -14.88 -9.93 0.04
N GLN A 205 -14.89 -10.57 -1.12
CA GLN A 205 -14.29 -10.00 -2.34
C GLN A 205 -15.10 -8.77 -2.74
N GLY A 206 -14.46 -7.67 -3.12
CA GLY A 206 -15.18 -6.43 -3.41
C GLY A 206 -15.37 -5.50 -2.20
N MET A 207 -15.09 -5.96 -0.97
CA MET A 207 -15.20 -5.13 0.23
C MET A 207 -14.29 -3.89 0.15
N ALA A 208 -14.87 -2.71 0.33
CA ALA A 208 -14.12 -1.45 0.42
C ALA A 208 -13.18 -1.47 1.64
N ILE A 209 -11.97 -0.95 1.49
CA ILE A 209 -11.05 -0.67 2.58
C ILE A 209 -10.64 0.79 2.45
N ILE A 210 -11.01 1.63 3.42
CA ILE A 210 -10.65 3.06 3.44
C ILE A 210 -10.03 3.37 4.80
N LEU A 211 -8.82 3.94 4.80
CA LEU A 211 -8.20 4.47 6.00
C LEU A 211 -8.12 5.98 5.88
N LYS A 212 -8.72 6.66 6.85
CA LYS A 212 -8.62 8.11 7.02
C LYS A 212 -7.78 8.45 8.23
N TYR A 213 -6.93 9.44 8.08
CA TYR A 213 -6.15 10.04 9.16
C TYR A 213 -6.67 11.44 9.45
N THR A 214 -6.81 11.77 10.73
CA THR A 214 -7.14 13.15 11.15
C THR A 214 -5.85 13.95 11.28
N ASN A 215 -5.66 14.91 10.37
CA ASN A 215 -4.48 15.76 10.37
C ASN A 215 -4.50 16.79 11.51
N SER A 216 -3.40 17.53 11.66
CA SER A 216 -3.23 18.55 12.70
C SER A 216 -4.25 19.70 12.63
N ALA A 217 -4.89 19.90 11.48
CA ALA A 217 -5.98 20.86 11.28
C ALA A 217 -7.36 20.28 11.62
N GLY A 218 -7.43 19.04 12.12
CA GLY A 218 -8.68 18.35 12.46
C GLY A 218 -9.44 17.82 11.23
N LYS A 219 -8.86 17.89 10.03
CA LYS A 219 -9.46 17.38 8.79
C LYS A 219 -9.10 15.91 8.58
N GLU A 220 -10.06 15.12 8.12
CA GLU A 220 -9.85 13.73 7.75
C GLU A 220 -9.37 13.62 6.30
N ASP A 221 -8.15 13.11 6.12
CA ASP A 221 -7.59 12.81 4.81
C ASP A 221 -7.60 11.31 4.57
N ILE A 222 -8.04 10.87 3.39
CA ILE A 222 -7.93 9.47 2.97
C ILE A 222 -6.47 9.18 2.66
N VAL A 223 -5.84 8.29 3.43
CA VAL A 223 -4.42 7.92 3.28
C VAL A 223 -4.21 6.57 2.61
N TYR A 224 -5.27 5.77 2.54
CA TYR A 224 -5.30 4.50 1.82
C TYR A 224 -6.75 4.20 1.43
N SER A 225 -6.94 3.77 0.19
CA SER A 225 -8.20 3.16 -0.24
C SER A 225 -7.90 1.98 -1.16
N ALA A 226 -8.65 0.90 -1.02
CA ALA A 226 -8.56 -0.27 -1.88
C ALA A 226 -9.86 -1.06 -1.84
N VAL A 227 -9.93 -2.06 -2.71
CA VAL A 227 -10.95 -3.11 -2.69
C VAL A 227 -10.28 -4.43 -2.28
N ALA A 228 -10.90 -5.16 -1.37
CA ALA A 228 -10.45 -6.46 -0.93
C ALA A 228 -10.48 -7.48 -2.08
N ARG A 229 -9.38 -8.20 -2.26
CA ARG A 229 -9.17 -9.19 -3.34
C ARG A 229 -8.49 -10.44 -2.78
N ASP A 230 -8.29 -11.44 -3.65
CA ASP A 230 -7.57 -12.68 -3.36
C ASP A 230 -6.04 -12.49 -3.31
N GLU A 231 -5.60 -11.37 -2.73
CA GLU A 231 -4.19 -11.04 -2.53
C GLU A 231 -3.97 -10.40 -1.16
N THR A 232 -2.85 -10.74 -0.54
CA THR A 232 -2.40 -10.10 0.69
C THR A 232 -1.59 -8.85 0.36
N LYS A 233 -1.89 -7.74 1.03
CA LYS A 233 -1.17 -6.47 0.89
C LYS A 233 -0.49 -6.08 2.18
N ASN A 234 0.77 -5.66 2.07
CA ASN A 234 1.51 -5.03 3.15
C ASN A 234 1.78 -3.57 2.75
N ILE A 235 1.21 -2.66 3.53
CA ILE A 235 1.24 -1.23 3.28
C ILE A 235 2.09 -0.56 4.35
N LEU A 236 3.04 0.25 3.93
CA LEU A 236 3.85 1.10 4.80
C LEU A 236 3.47 2.57 4.55
N LEU A 237 2.84 3.20 5.52
CA LEU A 237 2.48 4.62 5.50
C LEU A 237 3.58 5.43 6.18
N THR A 238 4.23 6.36 5.48
CA THR A 238 5.18 7.29 6.12
C THR A 238 4.51 8.59 6.55
N ARG A 239 5.02 9.30 7.58
CA ARG A 239 4.45 10.57 8.13
C ARG A 239 4.03 11.66 7.12
N ASN A 240 4.55 11.65 5.89
CA ASN A 240 4.02 12.43 4.76
C ASN A 240 2.94 11.65 3.96
N PHE A 241 2.02 11.01 4.70
CA PHE A 241 1.09 9.92 4.30
C PHE A 241 1.22 9.38 2.90
N SER A 242 2.28 8.62 2.79
CA SER A 242 2.82 8.13 1.56
C SER A 242 2.67 6.57 1.62
N GLN A 243 1.71 6.02 0.84
CA GLN A 243 1.39 4.65 0.30
C GLN A 243 2.43 3.53 -0.09
N PHE A 244 3.39 3.04 0.70
CA PHE A 244 4.42 2.14 0.10
C PHE A 244 3.90 0.69 0.09
N SER A 245 3.93 0.00 -1.04
CA SER A 245 3.60 -1.43 -1.12
C SER A 245 4.87 -2.27 -1.34
N ALA A 246 5.05 -3.31 -0.53
CA ALA A 246 6.16 -4.24 -0.65
C ALA A 246 5.72 -5.68 -0.35
N LYS A 247 6.34 -6.65 -1.03
CA LYS A 247 6.31 -8.06 -0.61
C LYS A 247 7.32 -8.21 0.53
N THR A 248 6.85 -8.29 1.77
CA THR A 248 7.71 -8.40 2.94
C THR A 248 7.95 -9.87 3.31
N LEU A 249 9.21 -10.22 3.58
CA LEU A 249 9.56 -11.44 4.29
C LEU A 249 9.20 -11.29 5.79
N ALA A 250 9.12 -12.40 6.52
CA ALA A 250 8.86 -12.38 7.95
C ALA A 250 9.95 -11.57 8.68
N GLU A 251 9.56 -10.44 9.27
CA GLU A 251 10.48 -9.54 9.98
C GLU A 251 10.28 -9.67 11.50
N ASN A 252 11.39 -9.64 12.25
CA ASN A 252 11.37 -9.54 13.71
C ASN A 252 11.20 -8.06 14.10
N PRO A 253 10.10 -7.67 14.78
CA PRO A 253 9.87 -6.29 15.16
C PRO A 253 10.92 -5.83 16.18
N LYS A 254 11.62 -4.73 15.88
CA LYS A 254 12.42 -4.03 16.91
C LYS A 254 11.47 -3.34 17.88
N VAL A 255 11.74 -3.48 19.18
CA VAL A 255 10.88 -2.95 20.25
C VAL A 255 10.76 -1.42 20.13
N PRO A 256 9.55 -0.84 20.23
CA PRO A 256 9.31 0.58 20.10
C PRO A 256 9.55 1.30 21.43
N ARG A 257 9.98 2.56 21.37
CA ARG A 257 10.19 3.41 22.55
C ARG A 257 8.92 4.20 22.85
N GLU A 258 8.47 4.22 24.11
CA GLU A 258 7.50 5.21 24.61
C GLU A 258 7.96 6.65 24.30
N LYS A 259 7.01 7.58 24.08
CA LYS A 259 7.21 8.99 23.65
C LYS A 259 8.64 9.51 23.92
N SER A 260 9.49 9.43 22.90
CA SER A 260 10.88 9.90 23.01
C SER A 260 10.91 11.42 22.95
N THR A 261 11.22 12.06 24.08
CA THR A 261 11.77 13.41 24.12
C THR A 261 13.03 13.44 23.26
N GLN A 262 13.01 14.17 22.14
CA GLN A 262 14.26 14.51 21.43
C GLN A 262 15.10 15.39 22.37
N LYS A 263 16.44 15.36 22.26
CA LYS A 263 17.25 16.32 23.01
C LYS A 263 17.00 17.72 22.42
N PRO A 264 16.77 18.74 23.26
CA PRO A 264 16.54 20.10 22.76
C PRO A 264 17.81 20.63 22.09
N ILE A 265 17.63 21.33 20.98
CA ILE A 265 18.64 22.19 20.33
C ILE A 265 18.35 23.61 20.82
N GLU A 266 19.35 24.27 21.40
CA GLU A 266 19.26 25.68 21.77
C GLU A 266 19.67 26.54 20.56
N TYR A 267 18.76 27.39 20.10
CA TYR A 267 18.98 28.29 18.96
C TYR A 267 18.86 29.74 19.39
N ILE A 268 19.79 30.59 18.97
CA ILE A 268 19.73 32.04 19.20
C ILE A 268 19.24 32.70 17.92
N VAL A 269 18.11 33.39 18.01
CA VAL A 269 17.50 34.12 16.89
C VAL A 269 18.46 35.18 16.35
N MET A 270 18.65 35.21 15.04
CA MET A 270 19.51 36.17 14.35
C MET A 270 18.68 37.30 13.70
N SER A 271 19.34 38.40 13.34
CA SER A 271 18.69 39.48 12.59
C SER A 271 18.16 38.96 11.24
N GLY A 272 16.86 39.15 10.97
CA GLY A 272 16.19 38.69 9.75
C GLY A 272 15.57 37.28 9.82
N ASP A 273 15.66 36.61 10.97
CA ASP A 273 15.00 35.34 11.22
C ASP A 273 13.47 35.48 11.35
N SER A 274 12.76 34.40 11.00
CA SER A 274 11.36 34.17 11.32
C SER A 274 11.19 32.74 11.83
N LEU A 275 10.15 32.46 12.63
CA LEU A 275 9.89 31.10 13.10
C LEU A 275 9.73 30.11 11.93
N SER A 276 9.20 30.55 10.79
CA SER A 276 9.08 29.72 9.57
C SER A 276 10.43 29.30 8.99
N LYS A 277 11.37 30.24 8.86
CA LYS A 277 12.72 29.94 8.35
C LYS A 277 13.49 29.03 9.31
N ILE A 278 13.32 29.24 10.61
CA ILE A 278 13.93 28.42 11.65
C ILE A 278 13.32 27.00 11.64
N ALA A 279 12.00 26.89 11.55
CA ALA A 279 11.29 25.61 11.48
C ALA A 279 11.73 24.78 10.27
N GLU A 280 11.79 25.41 9.10
CA GLU A 280 12.29 24.79 7.87
C GLU A 280 13.74 24.32 8.04
N ARG A 281 14.61 25.16 8.62
CA ARG A 281 16.02 24.85 8.87
C ARG A 281 16.21 23.63 9.77
N TYR A 282 15.44 23.53 10.85
CA TYR A 282 15.55 22.44 11.83
C TYR A 282 14.61 21.26 11.56
N LYS A 283 13.94 21.25 10.39
CA LYS A 283 12.99 20.20 9.99
C LYS A 283 11.92 19.94 11.06
N THR A 284 11.36 21.01 11.62
CA THR A 284 10.23 21.01 12.57
C THR A 284 9.14 21.96 12.04
N SER A 285 8.09 22.23 12.82
CA SER A 285 7.03 23.17 12.45
C SER A 285 7.12 24.47 13.26
N THR A 286 6.58 25.55 12.71
CA THR A 286 6.42 26.83 13.41
C THR A 286 5.64 26.66 14.71
N ASP A 287 4.62 25.81 14.68
CA ASP A 287 3.70 25.58 15.78
C ASP A 287 4.37 24.80 16.91
N GLU A 288 5.22 23.83 16.57
CA GLU A 288 6.05 23.13 17.55
C GLU A 288 7.06 24.07 18.21
N ILE A 289 7.78 24.90 17.46
CA ILE A 289 8.70 25.88 18.04
C ILE A 289 7.96 26.88 18.92
N ALA A 290 6.84 27.43 18.46
CA ALA A 290 6.06 28.40 19.22
C ALA A 290 5.55 27.83 20.54
N LYS A 291 5.01 26.61 20.50
CA LYS A 291 4.50 25.89 21.67
C LYS A 291 5.59 25.56 22.67
N ASN A 292 6.76 25.11 22.21
CA ASN A 292 7.88 24.73 23.09
C ASN A 292 8.53 25.94 23.77
N ASN A 293 8.37 27.14 23.21
CA ASN A 293 9.01 28.37 23.68
C ASN A 293 8.03 29.41 24.24
N ASN A 294 6.78 29.02 24.51
CA ASN A 294 5.72 29.89 25.03
C ASN A 294 5.48 31.17 24.19
N ILE A 295 5.65 31.08 22.86
CA ILE A 295 5.43 32.20 21.94
C ILE A 295 3.95 32.24 21.55
N LYS A 296 3.25 33.30 21.97
CA LYS A 296 1.82 33.51 21.67
C LYS A 296 1.57 34.10 20.28
N ASP A 297 2.51 34.90 19.80
CA ASP A 297 2.45 35.54 18.47
C ASP A 297 3.65 35.08 17.65
N VAL A 298 3.41 34.17 16.71
CA VAL A 298 4.45 33.51 15.90
C VAL A 298 5.21 34.48 14.98
N SER A 299 4.73 35.71 14.84
CA SER A 299 5.37 36.77 14.05
C SER A 299 6.36 37.62 14.86
N LYS A 300 6.41 37.46 16.19
CA LYS A 300 7.22 38.29 17.10
C LYS A 300 8.32 37.47 17.77
N ILE A 301 9.47 37.40 17.11
CA ILE A 301 10.74 36.95 17.69
C ILE A 301 11.80 38.04 17.56
N PHE A 302 12.74 38.09 18.49
CA PHE A 302 13.76 39.15 18.55
C PHE A 302 15.17 38.58 18.37
N PRO A 303 16.07 39.26 17.64
CA PRO A 303 17.48 38.87 17.60
C PRO A 303 18.07 38.76 19.02
N GLY A 304 18.79 37.67 19.30
CA GLY A 304 19.30 37.31 20.62
C GLY A 304 18.37 36.44 21.47
N GLN A 305 17.11 36.20 21.04
CA GLN A 305 16.18 35.33 21.75
C GLN A 305 16.60 33.86 21.66
N HIS A 306 16.58 33.15 22.79
CA HIS A 306 16.82 31.71 22.84
C HIS A 306 15.54 30.92 22.52
N LEU A 307 15.66 29.93 21.65
CA LEU A 307 14.60 28.98 21.28
C LEU A 307 15.08 27.55 21.52
N THR A 308 14.31 26.81 22.29
CA THR A 308 14.41 25.37 22.46
C THR A 308 13.68 24.68 21.31
N ILE A 309 14.42 23.96 20.46
CA ILE A 309 13.92 23.33 19.24
C ILE A 309 14.11 21.81 19.32
N TYR A 310 13.06 21.06 18.98
CA TYR A 310 13.10 19.60 18.91
C TYR A 310 12.93 19.18 17.45
N GLY A 311 14.04 19.17 16.69
CA GLY A 311 14.09 18.97 15.24
C GLY A 311 15.15 17.96 14.78
N GLY A 312 15.13 17.61 13.49
CA GLY A 312 16.00 16.58 12.91
C GLY A 312 17.47 17.03 12.75
N ASN A 313 18.40 16.13 13.04
CA ASN A 313 19.86 16.35 13.04
C ASN A 313 20.38 16.72 11.62
N THR A 314 20.43 18.01 11.29
CA THR A 314 21.43 18.57 10.36
C THR A 314 22.64 18.93 11.20
N SER A 315 23.85 18.54 10.78
CA SER A 315 25.13 18.76 11.47
C SER A 315 25.07 19.95 12.41
N SER A 316 25.24 19.71 13.72
CA SER A 316 25.10 20.74 14.74
C SER A 316 25.88 21.99 14.31
N PRO A 317 25.19 23.10 14.03
CA PRO A 317 25.88 24.29 13.58
C PRO A 317 26.80 24.77 14.69
N SER A 318 28.06 25.01 14.34
CA SER A 318 28.99 25.64 15.26
C SER A 318 28.79 27.15 15.12
N VAL A 319 28.30 27.78 16.19
CA VAL A 319 28.23 29.25 16.27
C VAL A 319 29.59 29.74 16.72
N TYR A 320 30.28 30.49 15.86
CA TYR A 320 31.54 31.14 16.19
C TYR A 320 31.28 32.57 16.64
N ILE A 321 31.77 32.96 17.81
CA ILE A 321 31.65 34.35 18.30
C ILE A 321 32.91 35.12 17.90
N VAL A 322 32.72 36.18 17.10
CA VAL A 322 33.80 37.03 16.56
C VAL A 322 34.63 37.62 17.69
N SER A 323 35.92 37.29 17.69
CA SER A 323 36.89 37.71 18.68
C SER A 323 37.77 38.87 18.16
N PRO A 324 38.48 39.61 19.03
CA PRO A 324 39.36 40.70 18.62
C PRO A 324 40.39 40.27 17.56
N GLY A 325 40.36 40.94 16.40
CA GLY A 325 41.29 40.68 15.28
C GLY A 325 40.80 39.69 14.21
N ASP A 326 39.57 39.20 14.36
CA ASP A 326 38.92 38.34 13.37
C ASP A 326 38.45 39.10 12.13
N THR A 327 38.41 38.39 11.01
CA THR A 327 37.77 38.83 9.76
C THR A 327 36.97 37.66 9.21
N LEU A 328 35.92 37.94 8.43
CA LEU A 328 35.09 36.88 7.85
C LEU A 328 35.93 35.95 6.95
N ALA A 329 36.99 36.48 6.34
CA ALA A 329 37.99 35.72 5.59
C ALA A 329 38.76 34.71 6.43
N LYS A 330 39.26 35.12 7.61
CA LYS A 330 39.95 34.21 8.54
C LYS A 330 39.01 33.12 9.04
N ILE A 331 37.78 33.49 9.40
CA ILE A 331 36.78 32.56 9.93
C ILE A 331 36.39 31.54 8.85
N ALA A 332 36.14 31.99 7.62
CA ALA A 332 35.81 31.10 6.50
C ALA A 332 36.94 30.10 6.21
N ALA A 333 38.18 30.59 6.12
CA ALA A 333 39.36 29.76 5.86
C ALA A 333 39.61 28.71 6.96
N GLN A 334 39.47 29.09 8.24
CA GLN A 334 39.64 28.18 9.37
C GLN A 334 38.61 27.05 9.38
N ASN A 335 37.44 27.28 8.79
CA ASN A 335 36.31 26.36 8.83
C ASN A 335 36.01 25.71 7.47
N GLY A 336 36.92 25.83 6.50
CA GLY A 336 36.82 25.16 5.21
C GLY A 336 35.65 25.65 4.35
N THR A 337 35.23 26.91 4.49
CA THR A 337 34.20 27.54 3.66
C THR A 337 34.76 28.80 2.97
N THR A 338 33.97 29.42 2.09
CA THR A 338 34.35 30.66 1.41
C THR A 338 33.73 31.87 2.10
N VAL A 339 34.35 33.05 1.93
CA VAL A 339 33.86 34.31 2.51
C VAL A 339 32.47 34.63 2.00
N ASP A 340 32.23 34.43 0.71
CA ASP A 340 30.94 34.71 0.07
C ASP A 340 29.85 33.76 0.57
N GLU A 341 30.18 32.48 0.75
CA GLU A 341 29.26 31.49 1.29
C GLU A 341 28.93 31.78 2.75
N LEU A 342 29.95 32.09 3.56
CA LEU A 342 29.77 32.45 4.96
C LEU A 342 29.01 33.78 5.13
N ALA A 343 29.28 34.78 4.29
CA ALA A 343 28.55 36.06 4.29
C ALA A 343 27.09 35.88 3.89
N ARG A 344 26.83 35.10 2.83
CA ARG A 344 25.49 34.77 2.35
C ARG A 344 24.70 34.00 3.41
N GLU A 345 25.31 33.02 4.07
CA GLU A 345 24.66 32.22 5.12
C GLU A 345 24.30 33.07 6.35
N ASN A 346 25.09 34.09 6.64
CA ASN A 346 24.91 34.97 7.80
C ASN A 346 24.22 36.31 7.47
N ASN A 347 23.73 36.48 6.24
CA ASN A 347 23.13 37.73 5.74
C ASN A 347 24.01 38.98 5.97
N ILE A 348 25.33 38.83 5.80
CA ILE A 348 26.30 39.92 5.96
C ILE A 348 26.45 40.65 4.64
N SER A 349 25.88 41.85 4.55
CA SER A 349 25.88 42.66 3.32
C SER A 349 27.26 43.20 2.93
N ASP A 350 28.15 43.41 3.90
CA ASP A 350 29.55 43.83 3.69
C ASP A 350 30.47 42.84 4.43
N PRO A 351 31.08 41.88 3.71
CA PRO A 351 31.93 40.84 4.30
C PRO A 351 33.15 41.37 5.09
N ASN A 352 33.52 42.65 4.91
CA ASN A 352 34.62 43.28 5.64
C ASN A 352 34.17 43.94 6.96
N LYS A 353 32.87 43.93 7.27
CA LYS A 353 32.31 44.54 8.48
C LYS A 353 31.65 43.49 9.36
N ILE A 354 32.46 42.90 10.23
CA ILE A 354 32.00 42.08 11.36
C ILE A 354 32.37 42.76 12.68
N TYR A 355 31.56 42.56 13.72
CA TYR A 355 31.70 43.21 15.02
C TYR A 355 32.14 42.22 16.09
N LEU A 356 32.90 42.68 17.09
CA LEU A 356 33.26 41.87 18.24
C LEU A 356 32.00 41.38 18.98
N GLY A 357 31.98 40.10 19.33
CA GLY A 357 30.82 39.45 19.93
C GLY A 357 29.72 39.07 18.94
N GLN A 358 29.87 39.37 17.65
CA GLN A 358 28.92 38.93 16.63
C GLN A 358 28.97 37.40 16.47
N SER A 359 27.81 36.76 16.52
CA SER A 359 27.66 35.33 16.25
C SER A 359 27.67 35.09 14.74
N ILE A 360 28.54 34.19 14.29
CA ILE A 360 28.68 33.74 12.90
C ILE A 360 28.36 32.24 12.86
N PHE A 361 27.34 31.91 12.08
CA PHE A 361 26.92 30.55 11.78
C PHE A 361 27.89 29.90 10.81
N ILE A 362 28.36 28.69 11.14
CA ILE A 362 29.31 27.94 10.31
C ILE A 362 28.73 26.56 9.98
N SER A 363 28.48 26.32 8.69
CA SER A 363 28.15 25.01 8.12
C SER A 363 29.45 24.28 7.77
N THR A 364 29.88 23.28 8.54
CA THR A 364 31.07 22.49 8.17
C THR A 364 30.73 21.50 7.04
N ILE A 365 31.40 21.65 5.89
CA ILE A 365 31.36 20.66 4.81
C ILE A 365 32.67 19.87 4.88
N THR A 366 32.62 18.58 5.24
CA THR A 366 33.80 17.70 5.19
C THR A 366 34.05 17.25 3.74
N GLU A 367 35.15 17.69 3.13
CA GLU A 367 35.71 17.07 1.92
C GLU A 367 36.46 15.76 2.31
N ASP A 368 35.87 14.62 1.94
CA ASP A 368 36.36 13.26 2.23
C ASP A 368 37.70 12.93 1.54
N SER A 369 38.61 12.27 2.27
CA SER A 369 39.73 11.46 1.75
C SER A 369 40.67 12.10 0.71
N LYS A 370 41.89 12.49 1.12
CA LYS A 370 42.99 12.80 0.20
C LYS A 370 43.92 11.60 -0.03
N ALA A 371 44.28 11.45 -1.30
CA ALA A 371 45.58 11.06 -1.88
C ALA A 371 45.75 9.61 -2.42
N SER A 372 45.98 9.50 -3.73
CA SER A 372 47.34 9.28 -4.26
C SER A 372 47.40 9.45 -5.79
N ASN A 373 48.40 10.19 -6.26
CA ASN A 373 49.04 10.03 -7.57
C ASN A 373 50.27 9.12 -7.33
N PRO A 374 50.73 8.29 -8.28
CA PRO A 374 51.54 8.82 -9.38
C PRO A 374 51.41 8.07 -10.74
N VAL A 375 51.68 8.77 -11.85
CA VAL A 375 52.30 8.14 -13.03
C VAL A 375 53.32 9.11 -13.63
N SER A 376 54.54 8.62 -13.88
CA SER A 376 55.54 9.28 -14.73
C SER A 376 55.47 8.77 -16.18
N SER A 377 55.66 9.72 -17.10
CA SER A 377 56.25 9.61 -18.45
C SER A 377 55.66 8.65 -19.49
N SER A 378 55.12 9.20 -20.59
CA SER A 378 55.81 9.23 -21.91
C SER A 378 54.98 9.92 -23.01
N ASP A 379 55.70 10.34 -24.05
CA ASP A 379 55.47 11.39 -25.05
C ASP A 379 54.49 11.12 -26.23
N LYS A 380 54.07 12.26 -26.82
CA LYS A 380 53.87 12.65 -28.25
C LYS A 380 52.73 12.11 -29.15
N GLN A 381 52.02 13.13 -29.69
CA GLN A 381 51.56 13.38 -31.09
C GLN A 381 50.62 12.35 -31.76
N ALA A 382 49.71 12.69 -32.68
CA ALA A 382 48.98 13.87 -33.14
C ALA A 382 48.09 13.34 -34.28
N LEU A 383 46.84 13.81 -34.44
CA LEU A 383 46.17 14.17 -35.72
C LEU A 383 44.64 14.23 -35.55
N LYS A 384 44.06 15.08 -36.39
CA LYS A 384 42.76 15.77 -36.35
C LYS A 384 41.91 15.24 -37.54
N PRO A 385 40.78 15.87 -37.91
CA PRO A 385 39.41 15.90 -37.35
C PRO A 385 38.37 15.19 -38.27
N GLU A 386 37.11 15.05 -37.85
CA GLU A 386 35.96 15.66 -38.57
C GLU A 386 34.58 15.39 -37.92
N HIS A 387 33.78 16.46 -37.90
CA HIS A 387 32.31 16.63 -37.77
C HIS A 387 31.55 15.84 -36.67
N SER A 388 30.78 16.47 -35.77
CA SER A 388 29.77 17.50 -36.01
C SER A 388 29.28 18.21 -34.73
N VAL A 389 29.10 19.54 -34.84
CA VAL A 389 28.15 20.47 -34.16
C VAL A 389 28.14 20.58 -32.62
N LYS A 390 28.53 21.79 -32.15
CA LYS A 390 28.30 22.33 -30.80
C LYS A 390 27.02 23.19 -30.76
N LYS A 391 26.28 23.07 -29.65
CA LYS A 391 25.84 24.11 -28.68
C LYS A 391 24.63 23.54 -27.91
N SER A 392 24.48 23.59 -26.59
CA SER A 392 25.32 23.79 -25.40
C SER A 392 24.49 23.30 -24.19
N PRO A 393 25.10 23.03 -23.03
CA PRO A 393 24.57 22.10 -22.03
C PRO A 393 23.85 22.81 -20.87
N VAL A 394 22.86 22.13 -20.30
CA VAL A 394 22.44 22.39 -18.90
C VAL A 394 22.94 21.22 -18.06
N ASN A 395 23.90 21.54 -17.21
CA ASN A 395 24.45 20.69 -16.18
C ASN A 395 23.54 20.73 -14.95
N LEU A 396 23.47 19.64 -14.18
CA LEU A 396 23.74 19.64 -12.72
C LEU A 396 23.34 18.29 -12.08
N ASN A 397 24.36 17.46 -11.88
CA ASN A 397 24.65 16.68 -10.68
C ASN A 397 23.47 16.03 -9.91
N LYS A 398 23.17 14.78 -10.28
CA LYS A 398 22.46 13.81 -9.45
C LYS A 398 23.47 13.06 -8.56
N LYS A 399 23.66 13.48 -7.31
CA LYS A 399 24.43 12.73 -6.30
C LYS A 399 23.50 11.72 -5.62
N ILE A 400 23.76 10.44 -5.86
CA ILE A 400 23.06 9.27 -5.33
C ILE A 400 23.45 9.09 -3.85
N LEU A 401 22.48 8.78 -2.98
CA LEU A 401 22.71 8.37 -1.60
C LEU A 401 22.46 6.84 -1.50
N GLU A 402 23.43 6.15 -0.89
CA GLU A 402 23.60 4.69 -0.91
C GLU A 402 22.59 3.91 -0.04
N SER A 403 22.31 2.69 -0.50
CA SER A 403 21.41 1.70 0.08
C SER A 403 22.00 0.98 1.30
N VAL A 404 21.18 0.71 2.32
CA VAL A 404 21.48 -0.27 3.38
C VAL A 404 20.82 -1.62 3.08
N GLY A 405 21.64 -2.63 2.73
CA GLY A 405 21.25 -4.05 2.60
C GLY A 405 22.00 -4.78 1.48
N SER A 406 23.00 -5.60 1.83
CA SER A 406 24.02 -6.14 0.90
C SER A 406 23.65 -7.49 0.24
N LYS A 407 23.93 -7.54 -1.08
CA LYS A 407 24.53 -8.62 -1.90
C LYS A 407 23.96 -10.05 -1.84
N ASN A 408 23.00 -10.33 -2.72
CA ASN A 408 23.10 -11.36 -3.78
C ASN A 408 21.70 -11.72 -4.34
N SER A 409 21.23 -10.89 -5.26
CA SER A 409 20.46 -11.30 -6.45
C SER A 409 20.30 -10.04 -7.29
N ASP A 410 20.56 -10.17 -8.58
CA ASP A 410 21.00 -9.08 -9.45
C ASP A 410 19.97 -7.95 -9.65
N GLU A 411 20.54 -6.74 -9.68
CA GLU A 411 19.99 -5.39 -9.98
C GLU A 411 19.27 -4.59 -8.87
N PRO A 412 19.96 -3.59 -8.26
CA PRO A 412 19.32 -2.45 -7.59
C PRO A 412 19.61 -1.10 -8.29
N ILE A 413 18.64 -0.17 -8.24
CA ILE A 413 18.77 1.25 -7.84
C ILE A 413 17.34 1.82 -7.64
N ALA A 414 17.13 2.50 -6.50
CA ALA A 414 15.88 3.14 -6.07
C ALA A 414 15.94 4.68 -6.19
N LEU A 415 14.78 5.32 -6.46
CA LEU A 415 14.22 6.55 -5.81
C LEU A 415 13.16 7.25 -6.69
N LEU A 416 11.89 7.19 -6.26
CA LEU A 416 10.89 8.28 -6.06
C LEU A 416 9.45 7.69 -5.96
N PRO A 417 8.52 8.39 -5.31
CA PRO A 417 7.61 7.86 -4.31
C PRO A 417 6.39 7.21 -4.90
N HIS A 418 5.74 6.44 -4.04
CA HIS A 418 4.36 6.02 -4.11
C HIS A 418 3.73 5.43 -5.33
N ASP A 419 2.97 4.39 -5.06
CA ASP A 419 1.88 3.96 -5.90
C ASP A 419 0.79 5.04 -5.95
N GLN A 420 1.02 6.09 -6.73
CA GLN A 420 0.02 6.83 -7.52
C GLN A 420 -0.51 5.92 -8.64
N ARG A 421 -0.76 4.63 -8.33
CA ARG A 421 -1.09 3.59 -9.31
C ARG A 421 -2.57 3.55 -9.68
N GLU A 422 -3.37 4.42 -9.09
CA GLU A 422 -4.76 4.66 -9.41
C GLU A 422 -4.87 6.12 -9.82
N ALA A 423 -5.36 6.39 -11.02
CA ALA A 423 -5.76 7.72 -11.47
C ALA A 423 -6.38 8.53 -10.31
N PRO A 424 -5.69 9.54 -9.74
CA PRO A 424 -6.05 10.08 -8.41
C PRO A 424 -7.47 10.66 -8.32
N TRP A 425 -7.99 11.14 -9.44
CA TRP A 425 -9.36 11.59 -9.58
C TRP A 425 -10.41 10.48 -9.38
N MET A 426 -10.03 9.21 -9.46
CA MET A 426 -10.92 8.07 -9.17
C MET A 426 -11.28 7.96 -7.70
N ALA A 427 -10.38 8.34 -6.78
CA ALA A 427 -10.71 8.40 -5.36
C ALA A 427 -11.79 9.45 -5.09
N ILE A 428 -11.74 10.57 -5.81
CA ILE A 428 -12.78 11.60 -5.77
C ILE A 428 -14.07 11.07 -6.39
N ALA A 429 -14.00 10.42 -7.55
CA ALA A 429 -15.18 9.83 -8.20
C ALA A 429 -15.88 8.78 -7.31
N ILE A 430 -15.11 7.95 -6.60
CA ILE A 430 -15.61 6.95 -5.64
C ILE A 430 -16.23 7.63 -4.41
N ARG A 431 -15.61 8.69 -3.89
CA ARG A 431 -16.16 9.48 -2.78
C ARG A 431 -17.54 10.03 -3.14
N GLU A 432 -17.64 10.65 -4.31
CA GLU A 432 -18.87 11.28 -4.79
C GLU A 432 -19.98 10.27 -5.09
N VAL A 433 -19.68 9.08 -5.63
CA VAL A 433 -20.71 8.05 -5.83
C VAL A 433 -21.21 7.49 -4.51
N ILE A 434 -20.35 7.28 -3.51
CA ILE A 434 -20.77 6.81 -2.18
C ILE A 434 -21.69 7.85 -1.51
N GLU A 435 -21.36 9.13 -1.65
CA GLU A 435 -22.13 10.22 -1.06
C GLU A 435 -23.48 10.45 -1.75
N TRP A 436 -23.51 10.37 -3.09
CA TRP A 436 -24.65 10.81 -3.89
C TRP A 436 -25.35 9.69 -4.69
N HIS A 437 -25.04 8.42 -4.42
CA HIS A 437 -25.72 7.28 -5.06
C HIS A 437 -27.25 7.41 -4.93
N GLY A 438 -27.96 7.04 -5.99
CA GLY A 438 -29.43 7.08 -6.05
C GLY A 438 -30.03 8.48 -5.94
N THR A 439 -29.20 9.53 -5.85
CA THR A 439 -29.62 10.93 -5.80
C THR A 439 -29.64 11.50 -7.19
N GLY A 440 -30.68 12.27 -7.47
CA GLY A 440 -30.87 12.98 -8.72
C GLY A 440 -29.95 14.18 -8.87
N GLU A 441 -29.50 14.47 -10.09
CA GLU A 441 -28.69 15.66 -10.42
C GLU A 441 -29.23 16.98 -9.80
N LYS A 442 -30.56 17.12 -9.66
CA LYS A 442 -31.21 18.32 -9.11
C LYS A 442 -31.08 18.47 -7.59
N GLU A 443 -30.92 17.37 -6.87
CA GLU A 443 -30.90 17.31 -5.40
C GLU A 443 -29.48 17.31 -4.83
N ILE A 444 -28.46 17.11 -5.68
CA ILE A 444 -27.05 17.24 -5.30
C ILE A 444 -26.78 18.74 -5.08
N THR A 445 -26.72 19.14 -3.81
CA THR A 445 -26.70 20.54 -3.32
C THR A 445 -25.55 21.39 -3.87
N ASP A 446 -24.50 20.73 -4.37
CA ASP A 446 -23.42 21.32 -5.15
C ASP A 446 -23.30 20.66 -6.52
N ASN A 447 -24.31 20.84 -7.39
CA ASN A 447 -24.22 20.39 -8.78
C ASN A 447 -22.86 20.78 -9.37
N TYR A 448 -22.12 19.79 -9.90
CA TYR A 448 -20.76 19.93 -10.42
C TYR A 448 -20.59 21.09 -11.40
N HIS A 449 -21.65 21.52 -12.10
CA HIS A 449 -21.66 22.75 -12.89
C HIS A 449 -21.22 23.98 -12.06
N LYS A 450 -21.79 24.16 -10.86
CA LYS A 450 -21.50 25.25 -9.94
C LYS A 450 -20.09 25.14 -9.36
N LEU A 451 -19.67 23.94 -8.96
CA LEU A 451 -18.31 23.66 -8.44
C LEU A 451 -17.22 23.93 -9.49
N MET A 452 -17.56 23.77 -10.77
CA MET A 452 -16.72 24.12 -11.90
C MET A 452 -16.85 25.58 -12.36
N GLY A 453 -17.68 26.39 -11.70
CA GLY A 453 -17.85 27.82 -11.99
C GLY A 453 -18.71 28.11 -13.23
N SER A 454 -19.51 27.14 -13.69
CA SER A 454 -20.43 27.29 -14.82
C SER A 454 -21.72 28.01 -14.40
N LYS A 455 -22.18 28.94 -15.25
CA LYS A 455 -23.52 29.56 -15.14
C LYS A 455 -24.59 28.80 -15.96
N ALA A 456 -24.23 27.66 -16.55
CA ALA A 456 -25.09 26.95 -17.50
C ALA A 456 -26.18 26.13 -16.78
N SER A 457 -27.34 25.97 -17.43
CA SER A 457 -28.51 25.33 -16.82
C SER A 457 -28.43 23.80 -16.84
N LEU A 458 -29.05 23.17 -15.84
CA LEU A 458 -29.23 21.72 -15.65
C LEU A 458 -29.67 20.94 -16.91
N GLY A 459 -30.40 21.58 -17.82
CA GLY A 459 -30.92 20.92 -19.04
C GLY A 459 -30.08 21.10 -20.31
N SER A 460 -29.02 21.92 -20.27
CA SER A 460 -28.25 22.31 -21.47
C SER A 460 -26.76 22.00 -21.41
N THR A 461 -26.31 21.40 -20.31
CA THR A 461 -24.90 21.17 -20.00
C THR A 461 -24.68 19.70 -19.71
N ALA A 462 -23.59 19.12 -20.22
CA ALA A 462 -23.29 17.72 -19.98
C ALA A 462 -22.84 17.48 -18.53
N TRP A 463 -23.75 17.03 -17.67
CA TRP A 463 -23.48 16.73 -16.26
C TRP A 463 -22.31 15.74 -16.07
N CYS A 464 -22.27 14.69 -16.90
CA CYS A 464 -21.18 13.71 -16.95
C CYS A 464 -19.79 14.36 -17.13
N ALA A 465 -19.68 15.39 -17.97
CA ALA A 465 -18.42 16.10 -18.19
C ALA A 465 -18.06 17.02 -17.03
N SER A 466 -19.06 17.64 -16.37
CA SER A 466 -18.81 18.45 -15.18
C SER A 466 -18.37 17.62 -13.99
N PHE A 467 -18.94 16.43 -13.78
CA PHE A 467 -18.46 15.47 -12.80
C PHE A 467 -16.99 15.10 -13.04
N ALA A 468 -16.67 14.65 -14.25
CA ALA A 468 -15.29 14.26 -14.57
C ALA A 468 -14.29 15.42 -14.39
N ASN A 469 -14.69 16.63 -14.76
CA ASN A 469 -13.90 17.83 -14.54
C ASN A 469 -13.68 18.16 -13.07
N TYR A 470 -14.72 18.02 -12.25
CA TYR A 470 -14.62 18.25 -10.81
C TYR A 470 -13.63 17.28 -10.17
N CYS A 471 -13.73 15.99 -10.49
CA CYS A 471 -12.79 14.99 -9.98
C CYS A 471 -11.35 15.30 -10.39
N LEU A 472 -11.11 15.73 -11.64
CA LEU A 472 -9.79 16.13 -12.11
C LEU A 472 -9.27 17.38 -11.41
N LYS A 473 -10.12 18.41 -11.29
CA LYS A 473 -9.77 19.69 -10.65
C LYS A 473 -9.42 19.49 -9.18
N GLU A 474 -10.23 18.75 -8.44
CA GLU A 474 -10.00 18.47 -7.02
C GLU A 474 -8.75 17.62 -6.80
N ALA A 475 -8.47 16.69 -7.72
CA ALA A 475 -7.23 15.92 -7.71
C ALA A 475 -5.98 16.71 -8.15
N GLY A 476 -6.12 17.99 -8.52
CA GLY A 476 -5.00 18.85 -8.95
C GLY A 476 -4.51 18.60 -10.39
N TYR A 477 -5.33 17.97 -11.24
CA TYR A 477 -5.01 17.70 -12.64
C TYR A 477 -5.61 18.73 -13.59
N ASP A 478 -5.02 18.83 -14.78
CA ASP A 478 -5.59 19.60 -15.87
C ASP A 478 -7.01 19.13 -16.19
N TYR A 479 -7.90 20.10 -16.32
CA TYR A 479 -9.31 19.91 -16.67
C TYR A 479 -9.70 20.82 -17.83
N SER A 480 -10.78 20.49 -18.53
CA SER A 480 -11.23 21.27 -19.71
C SER A 480 -12.08 22.45 -19.30
N LYS A 481 -11.97 23.56 -20.03
CA LYS A 481 -12.91 24.70 -19.90
C LYS A 481 -14.12 24.56 -20.84
N SER A 482 -14.11 23.60 -21.75
CA SER A 482 -15.15 23.33 -22.77
C SER A 482 -16.02 22.11 -22.42
N PHE A 483 -16.50 22.06 -21.17
CA PHE A 483 -17.23 20.92 -20.61
C PHE A 483 -18.75 20.96 -20.85
N THR A 484 -19.27 21.98 -21.53
CA THR A 484 -20.71 22.09 -21.84
C THR A 484 -21.18 21.01 -22.83
N LYS A 485 -20.25 20.34 -23.53
CA LYS A 485 -20.52 19.21 -24.43
C LYS A 485 -19.60 18.03 -24.13
N SER A 486 -20.13 16.97 -23.53
CA SER A 486 -19.39 15.74 -23.23
C SER A 486 -18.75 15.06 -24.44
N SER A 487 -19.35 15.19 -25.62
CA SER A 487 -18.78 14.71 -26.89
C SER A 487 -17.48 15.41 -27.31
N GLN A 488 -17.20 16.57 -26.72
CA GLN A 488 -16.06 17.42 -27.00
C GLN A 488 -15.02 17.41 -25.86
N PHE A 489 -15.37 16.79 -24.73
CA PHE A 489 -14.52 16.63 -23.57
C PHE A 489 -13.79 15.27 -23.60
N PRO A 490 -12.45 15.22 -23.53
CA PRO A 490 -11.47 16.29 -23.67
C PRO A 490 -10.91 16.42 -25.11
N VAL A 491 -11.66 15.95 -26.11
CA VAL A 491 -11.24 15.72 -27.52
C VAL A 491 -10.42 16.86 -28.16
N TYR A 492 -10.71 18.12 -27.84
CA TYR A 492 -10.05 19.28 -28.45
C TYR A 492 -8.92 19.89 -27.62
N ASP A 493 -8.79 19.52 -26.35
CA ASP A 493 -7.76 20.06 -25.44
C ASP A 493 -6.46 19.24 -25.51
N LYS A 494 -5.89 19.13 -26.72
CA LYS A 494 -4.73 18.28 -27.02
C LYS A 494 -3.45 18.63 -26.25
N THR A 495 -3.38 19.83 -25.66
CA THR A 495 -2.25 20.24 -24.79
C THR A 495 -2.39 19.72 -23.36
N LYS A 496 -3.60 19.34 -22.94
CA LYS A 496 -3.94 18.91 -21.58
C LYS A 496 -4.26 17.43 -21.51
N PHE A 497 -4.75 16.85 -22.60
CA PHE A 497 -5.12 15.45 -22.67
C PHE A 497 -4.50 14.77 -23.88
N VAL A 498 -4.12 13.51 -23.68
CA VAL A 498 -3.61 12.64 -24.73
C VAL A 498 -4.57 11.48 -24.95
N GLU A 499 -4.78 11.15 -26.22
CA GLU A 499 -5.51 9.95 -26.62
C GLU A 499 -4.70 8.69 -26.36
N ILE A 500 -5.35 7.66 -25.86
CA ILE A 500 -4.75 6.32 -25.69
C ILE A 500 -5.58 5.26 -26.41
N LYS A 501 -4.92 4.18 -26.83
CA LYS A 501 -5.56 3.09 -27.58
C LYS A 501 -6.29 2.10 -26.68
N ASN A 502 -5.69 1.74 -25.55
CA ASN A 502 -6.20 0.73 -24.63
C ASN A 502 -6.80 1.39 -23.39
N PRO A 503 -7.88 0.85 -22.83
CA PRO A 503 -8.45 1.40 -21.62
C PRO A 503 -7.53 1.12 -20.43
N VAL A 504 -7.34 2.13 -19.59
CA VAL A 504 -6.68 2.01 -18.29
C VAL A 504 -7.57 2.58 -17.21
N TYR A 505 -7.40 2.10 -15.99
CA TYR A 505 -8.16 2.57 -14.84
C TYR A 505 -8.08 4.11 -14.71
N GLY A 506 -9.24 4.73 -14.56
CA GLY A 506 -9.46 6.17 -14.53
C GLY A 506 -9.28 6.92 -15.84
N ALA A 507 -8.98 6.26 -16.97
CA ALA A 507 -9.02 6.93 -18.26
C ALA A 507 -10.42 7.47 -18.53
N LEU A 508 -10.49 8.64 -19.17
CA LEU A 508 -11.73 9.19 -19.68
C LEU A 508 -12.18 8.36 -20.88
N MET A 509 -13.34 7.72 -20.76
CA MET A 509 -13.99 6.96 -21.83
C MET A 509 -15.10 7.82 -22.45
N VAL A 510 -14.92 8.22 -23.71
CA VAL A 510 -15.82 9.15 -24.40
C VAL A 510 -16.70 8.43 -25.41
N PHE A 511 -17.99 8.79 -25.42
CA PHE A 511 -19.00 8.32 -26.36
C PHE A 511 -19.58 9.48 -27.16
N ARG A 512 -19.98 9.19 -28.41
CA ARG A 512 -20.71 10.12 -29.29
C ARG A 512 -22.10 9.59 -29.58
N THR A 513 -23.07 10.49 -29.65
CA THR A 513 -24.48 10.16 -29.87
C THR A 513 -24.89 10.40 -31.32
N TYR A 514 -25.55 9.42 -31.93
CA TYR A 514 -25.98 9.42 -33.33
C TYR A 514 -27.50 9.18 -33.43
N ILE A 515 -28.12 9.74 -34.47
CA ILE A 515 -29.54 9.50 -34.79
C ILE A 515 -29.69 8.08 -35.33
N GLU A 516 -30.64 7.30 -34.80
CA GLU A 516 -30.77 5.88 -35.16
C GLU A 516 -31.18 5.67 -36.63
N SER A 517 -32.03 6.54 -37.17
CA SER A 517 -32.53 6.42 -38.54
C SER A 517 -31.53 6.86 -39.63
N SER A 518 -30.55 7.70 -39.30
CA SER A 518 -29.67 8.33 -40.30
C SER A 518 -28.17 8.20 -40.01
N ASP A 519 -27.80 7.68 -38.84
CA ASP A 519 -26.41 7.67 -38.33
C ASP A 519 -25.75 9.06 -38.32
N GLU A 520 -26.55 10.13 -38.29
CA GLU A 520 -26.03 11.50 -38.20
C GLU A 520 -25.57 11.81 -36.78
N PHE A 521 -24.36 12.38 -36.65
CA PHE A 521 -23.85 12.84 -35.37
C PHE A 521 -24.68 14.01 -34.84
N THR A 522 -25.16 13.88 -33.61
CA THR A 522 -26.06 14.87 -32.98
C THR A 522 -25.32 16.06 -32.39
N GLY A 523 -24.00 15.96 -32.20
CA GLY A 523 -23.24 16.91 -31.39
C GLY A 523 -23.21 16.56 -29.90
N ASN A 524 -24.05 15.63 -29.43
CA ASN A 524 -24.10 15.17 -28.03
C ASN A 524 -23.21 13.94 -27.80
N GLY A 525 -22.96 13.63 -26.53
CA GLY A 525 -22.15 12.48 -26.14
C GLY A 525 -22.28 12.13 -24.66
N HIS A 526 -21.33 11.36 -24.18
CA HIS A 526 -21.20 10.99 -22.77
C HIS A 526 -19.73 10.73 -22.43
N VAL A 527 -19.36 10.94 -21.17
CA VAL A 527 -18.01 10.67 -20.68
C VAL A 527 -18.10 10.06 -19.29
N THR A 528 -17.25 9.07 -19.04
CA THR A 528 -17.17 8.35 -17.76
C THR A 528 -15.71 7.97 -17.51
N PHE A 529 -15.35 7.63 -16.28
CA PHE A 529 -14.02 7.10 -15.99
C PHE A 529 -14.01 5.58 -16.08
N VAL A 530 -13.04 5.01 -16.79
CA VAL A 530 -12.83 3.55 -16.83
C VAL A 530 -12.58 3.04 -15.42
N TYR A 531 -13.36 2.06 -14.97
CA TYR A 531 -13.24 1.44 -13.66
C TYR A 531 -12.75 -0.02 -13.74
N GLY A 532 -13.13 -0.73 -14.79
CA GLY A 532 -12.78 -2.15 -14.97
C GLY A 532 -13.36 -2.73 -16.25
N LYS A 533 -13.47 -4.05 -16.30
CA LYS A 533 -14.12 -4.79 -17.37
C LYS A 533 -15.04 -5.86 -16.80
N THR A 534 -16.07 -6.25 -17.51
CA THR A 534 -16.92 -7.38 -17.14
C THR A 534 -16.34 -8.69 -17.65
N SER A 535 -16.87 -9.83 -17.19
CA SER A 535 -16.51 -11.17 -17.69
C SER A 535 -16.70 -11.32 -19.21
N ASN A 536 -17.63 -10.56 -19.79
CA ASN A 536 -17.91 -10.55 -21.22
C ASN A 536 -17.01 -9.59 -22.01
N GLY A 537 -16.07 -8.91 -21.35
CA GLY A 537 -15.11 -8.00 -21.97
C GLY A 537 -15.63 -6.58 -22.24
N ASP A 538 -16.86 -6.26 -21.85
CA ASP A 538 -17.35 -4.88 -21.86
C ASP A 538 -16.62 -4.06 -20.77
N ILE A 539 -16.50 -2.75 -20.97
CA ILE A 539 -15.78 -1.86 -20.05
C ILE A 539 -16.76 -1.26 -19.06
N THR A 540 -16.41 -1.28 -17.77
CA THR A 540 -17.20 -0.62 -16.73
C THR A 540 -16.71 0.82 -16.55
N GLY A 541 -17.67 1.75 -16.46
CA GLY A 541 -17.42 3.18 -16.33
C GLY A 541 -18.09 3.76 -15.10
N LEU A 542 -17.34 4.51 -14.29
CA LEU A 542 -17.83 5.26 -13.12
C LEU A 542 -18.02 6.73 -13.51
N GLY A 543 -19.26 7.22 -13.42
CA GLY A 543 -19.55 8.59 -13.81
C GLY A 543 -20.98 9.04 -13.55
N GLY A 544 -21.20 10.34 -13.73
CA GLY A 544 -22.55 10.90 -13.74
C GLY A 544 -23.30 10.49 -15.01
N ASN A 545 -24.42 9.80 -14.86
CA ASN A 545 -25.32 9.39 -15.93
C ASN A 545 -26.44 10.41 -16.09
N GLN A 546 -26.63 10.88 -17.32
CA GLN A 546 -27.58 11.95 -17.63
C GLN A 546 -28.93 11.36 -18.03
N GLY A 547 -30.02 11.82 -17.42
CA GLY A 547 -31.39 11.41 -17.76
C GLY A 547 -31.99 10.36 -16.82
N GLY A 548 -33.32 10.20 -16.94
CA GLY A 548 -34.16 9.33 -16.12
C GLY A 548 -35.21 10.11 -15.33
N LYS A 549 -36.49 9.78 -15.52
CA LYS A 549 -37.62 10.42 -14.82
C LYS A 549 -37.65 10.03 -13.34
N THR A 550 -37.25 8.81 -13.05
CA THR A 550 -37.27 8.18 -11.71
C THR A 550 -36.33 8.88 -10.72
N TYR A 551 -35.29 9.56 -11.21
CA TYR A 551 -34.28 10.25 -10.38
C TYR A 551 -34.30 11.78 -10.55
N GLY A 552 -35.32 12.34 -11.21
CA GLY A 552 -35.42 13.80 -11.36
C GLY A 552 -34.36 14.47 -12.25
N GLY A 553 -33.43 13.74 -12.88
CA GLY A 553 -32.41 14.32 -13.76
C GLY A 553 -31.21 13.44 -14.16
N GLY A 554 -30.91 12.36 -13.44
CA GLY A 554 -29.71 11.51 -13.64
C GLY A 554 -28.99 11.22 -12.32
N THR A 555 -28.10 10.22 -12.25
CA THR A 555 -27.40 9.81 -11.01
C THR A 555 -25.93 9.42 -11.25
N ILE A 556 -25.11 9.36 -10.20
CA ILE A 556 -23.73 8.86 -10.27
C ILE A 556 -23.78 7.37 -9.96
N LYS A 557 -23.23 6.53 -10.84
CA LYS A 557 -23.12 5.08 -10.61
C LYS A 557 -22.04 4.44 -11.47
N LEU A 558 -21.78 3.16 -11.22
CA LEU A 558 -21.06 2.32 -12.16
C LEU A 558 -22.01 1.80 -13.23
N SER A 559 -21.58 1.79 -14.49
CA SER A 559 -22.38 1.26 -15.60
C SER A 559 -21.52 0.51 -16.60
N MET A 560 -22.14 -0.39 -17.36
CA MET A 560 -21.44 -1.21 -18.35
C MET A 560 -21.51 -0.56 -19.74
N TYR A 561 -20.40 -0.53 -20.47
CA TYR A 561 -20.33 0.03 -21.81
C TYR A 561 -19.60 -0.91 -22.77
N SER A 562 -20.25 -1.20 -23.90
CA SER A 562 -19.58 -1.83 -25.03
C SER A 562 -18.76 -0.82 -25.82
N THR A 563 -17.54 -1.21 -26.16
CA THR A 563 -16.60 -0.42 -26.97
C THR A 563 -16.60 -0.85 -28.44
N THR A 564 -17.26 -1.98 -28.74
CA THR A 564 -17.30 -2.59 -30.07
C THR A 564 -18.67 -2.50 -30.74
N LYS A 565 -19.74 -2.31 -29.96
CA LYS A 565 -21.13 -2.23 -30.43
C LYS A 565 -21.76 -0.91 -30.03
N PRO A 566 -22.75 -0.39 -30.80
CA PRO A 566 -23.59 0.70 -30.34
C PRO A 566 -24.28 0.36 -29.01
N THR A 567 -24.12 1.24 -28.03
CA THR A 567 -24.66 1.13 -26.67
C THR A 567 -25.81 2.11 -26.45
N SER A 568 -26.49 1.98 -25.30
CA SER A 568 -27.39 2.97 -24.70
C SER A 568 -28.30 3.65 -25.73
N ARG A 569 -29.33 2.92 -26.18
CA ARG A 569 -30.40 3.45 -27.05
C ARG A 569 -31.43 4.18 -26.21
N PHE A 570 -31.72 5.42 -26.55
CA PHE A 570 -32.70 6.25 -25.84
C PHE A 570 -33.25 7.34 -26.75
N LYS A 571 -34.17 8.15 -26.23
CA LYS A 571 -34.76 9.27 -26.95
C LYS A 571 -34.28 10.59 -26.36
N MET A 572 -33.95 11.55 -27.22
CA MET A 572 -33.57 12.91 -26.80
C MET A 572 -34.06 13.97 -27.79
N THR A 573 -34.04 15.23 -27.37
CA THR A 573 -34.26 16.35 -28.29
C THR A 573 -33.03 16.60 -29.14
N VAL A 574 -33.14 16.43 -30.46
CA VAL A 574 -32.07 16.70 -31.44
C VAL A 574 -32.54 17.76 -32.41
N ARG A 575 -31.78 18.85 -32.59
CA ARG A 575 -32.11 19.94 -33.54
C ARG A 575 -33.57 20.43 -33.43
N LYS A 576 -34.04 20.66 -32.19
CA LYS A 576 -35.42 21.08 -31.84
C LYS A 576 -36.52 20.03 -32.10
N LYS A 577 -36.17 18.80 -32.52
CA LYS A 577 -37.09 17.67 -32.63
C LYS A 577 -37.04 16.83 -31.36
N ALA A 578 -38.09 16.88 -30.55
CA ALA A 578 -38.22 16.09 -29.33
C ALA A 578 -38.29 14.57 -29.65
N GLU A 579 -37.96 13.74 -28.65
CA GLU A 579 -38.16 12.29 -28.70
C GLU A 579 -37.47 11.57 -29.88
N THR A 580 -36.37 12.14 -30.40
CA THR A 580 -35.61 11.54 -31.51
C THR A 580 -34.86 10.30 -31.00
N PRO A 581 -35.08 9.11 -31.58
CA PRO A 581 -34.32 7.91 -31.22
C PRO A 581 -32.84 8.06 -31.57
N VAL A 582 -31.98 7.75 -30.61
CA VAL A 582 -30.53 7.87 -30.72
C VAL A 582 -29.84 6.68 -30.07
N TYR A 583 -28.58 6.48 -30.42
CA TYR A 583 -27.69 5.53 -29.77
C TYR A 583 -26.31 6.14 -29.54
N GLN A 584 -25.53 5.52 -28.65
CA GLN A 584 -24.14 5.92 -28.38
C GLN A 584 -23.15 4.95 -29.02
N LYS A 585 -22.04 5.49 -29.54
CA LYS A 585 -20.87 4.71 -29.98
C LYS A 585 -19.67 5.17 -29.18
N PHE A 586 -18.85 4.21 -28.74
CA PHE A 586 -17.53 4.49 -28.19
C PHE A 586 -16.74 5.31 -29.21
N TYR A 587 -16.07 6.34 -28.71
CA TYR A 587 -15.21 7.17 -29.53
C TYR A 587 -13.75 6.86 -29.23
N LYS A 588 -13.24 7.30 -28.06
CA LYS A 588 -11.82 7.27 -27.72
C LYS A 588 -11.60 7.28 -26.22
N TYR A 589 -10.42 6.85 -25.80
CA TYR A 589 -9.91 7.03 -24.43
C TYR A 589 -8.96 8.21 -24.36
N TYR A 590 -9.02 8.93 -23.24
CA TYR A 590 -8.10 10.02 -22.96
C TYR A 590 -7.58 9.96 -21.53
N ILE A 591 -6.39 10.48 -21.34
CA ILE A 591 -5.79 10.72 -20.02
C ILE A 591 -5.17 12.12 -19.99
N PRO A 592 -5.03 12.76 -18.82
CA PRO A 592 -4.25 13.98 -18.70
C PRO A 592 -2.82 13.78 -19.21
N VAL A 593 -2.21 14.81 -19.81
CA VAL A 593 -0.82 14.74 -20.32
C VAL A 593 0.17 14.42 -19.19
N ALA A 594 -0.06 14.96 -17.99
CA ALA A 594 0.69 14.61 -16.78
C ALA A 594 0.64 13.11 -16.44
N TYR A 595 -0.33 12.36 -16.97
CA TYR A 595 -0.50 10.93 -16.78
C TYR A 595 0.08 10.08 -17.93
N LYS A 596 0.56 10.71 -19.02
CA LYS A 596 1.03 10.02 -20.24
C LYS A 596 2.26 9.16 -20.00
N GLU A 597 3.27 9.71 -19.32
CA GLU A 597 4.51 8.99 -19.01
C GLU A 597 4.27 7.78 -18.12
N TYR A 598 3.27 7.88 -17.23
CA TYR A 598 2.82 6.80 -16.36
C TYR A 598 2.20 5.63 -17.16
N HIS A 599 1.26 5.92 -18.07
CA HIS A 599 0.64 4.91 -18.94
C HIS A 599 1.69 4.16 -19.80
N SER A 600 2.70 4.86 -20.31
CA SER A 600 3.70 4.24 -21.21
C SER A 600 4.60 3.19 -20.56
N LYS A 601 4.63 3.11 -19.22
CA LYS A 601 5.52 2.23 -18.44
C LYS A 601 4.81 1.03 -17.82
N ILE A 602 3.49 0.89 -18.01
CA ILE A 602 2.65 -0.07 -17.26
C ILE A 602 1.71 -0.81 -18.21
N SER A 603 1.80 -2.13 -18.24
CA SER A 603 0.83 -3.02 -18.90
C SER A 603 0.04 -3.81 -17.83
N VAL A 604 -0.91 -3.16 -17.17
CA VAL A 604 -1.77 -3.82 -16.17
C VAL A 604 -3.17 -3.98 -16.76
N GLU A 605 -3.69 -5.20 -16.67
CA GLU A 605 -5.02 -5.55 -17.15
C GLU A 605 -6.10 -4.97 -16.24
N LEU A 606 -7.21 -4.50 -16.83
CA LEU A 606 -8.35 -3.99 -16.07
C LEU A 606 -8.95 -5.09 -15.18
N PRO A 607 -9.40 -4.75 -13.96
CA PRO A 607 -10.03 -5.73 -13.09
C PRO A 607 -11.34 -6.24 -13.68
N LEU A 608 -11.64 -7.51 -13.42
CA LEU A 608 -12.98 -8.05 -13.64
C LEU A 608 -13.93 -7.49 -12.57
N VAL A 609 -15.07 -6.98 -13.02
CA VAL A 609 -16.06 -6.28 -12.19
C VAL A 609 -17.45 -6.79 -12.50
N ASP A 610 -18.18 -7.15 -11.45
CA ASP A 610 -19.64 -7.29 -11.47
C ASP A 610 -20.24 -5.92 -11.11
N VAL A 611 -20.98 -5.33 -12.06
CA VAL A 611 -21.49 -3.96 -11.94
C VAL A 611 -22.57 -3.87 -10.87
N ASP A 612 -23.42 -4.88 -10.75
CA ASP A 612 -24.54 -4.89 -9.81
C ASP A 612 -24.02 -5.12 -8.39
N ASP A 613 -23.07 -6.03 -8.22
CA ASP A 613 -22.39 -6.26 -6.94
C ASP A 613 -21.69 -4.99 -6.44
N VAL A 614 -20.91 -4.32 -7.30
CA VAL A 614 -20.21 -3.09 -6.93
C VAL A 614 -21.21 -1.96 -6.63
N ASN A 615 -22.21 -1.75 -7.47
CA ASN A 615 -23.22 -0.73 -7.18
C ASN A 615 -23.93 -1.00 -5.85
N LYS A 616 -24.34 -2.25 -5.58
CA LYS A 616 -25.07 -2.63 -4.37
C LYS A 616 -24.20 -2.59 -3.12
N ASN A 617 -23.09 -3.32 -3.14
CA ASN A 617 -22.31 -3.61 -1.94
C ASN A 617 -21.20 -2.60 -1.68
N LEU A 618 -20.66 -1.95 -2.73
CA LEU A 618 -19.64 -0.92 -2.59
C LEU A 618 -20.23 0.50 -2.57
N PHE A 619 -21.23 0.77 -3.41
CA PHE A 619 -21.80 2.12 -3.55
C PHE A 619 -23.17 2.29 -2.89
N GLY A 620 -23.78 1.24 -2.35
CA GLY A 620 -25.05 1.34 -1.61
C GLY A 620 -26.30 1.47 -2.48
N PHE A 621 -26.22 1.20 -3.80
CA PHE A 621 -27.40 1.19 -4.68
C PHE A 621 -28.32 0.01 -4.36
N ASP A 622 -29.54 0.29 -3.91
CA ASP A 622 -30.58 -0.74 -3.79
C ASP A 622 -31.19 -1.08 -5.17
N SER A 623 -30.80 -2.25 -5.70
CA SER A 623 -31.24 -2.77 -7.00
C SER A 623 -32.70 -3.26 -7.00
N GLU A 624 -33.33 -3.47 -5.84
CA GLU A 624 -34.67 -4.10 -5.76
C GLU A 624 -35.82 -3.13 -6.07
N THR A 625 -35.57 -1.82 -6.10
CA THR A 625 -36.63 -0.83 -6.29
C THR A 625 -36.58 -0.08 -7.64
N LYS A 626 -35.46 -0.07 -8.36
CA LYS A 626 -35.26 0.88 -9.48
C LYS A 626 -34.32 0.30 -10.55
N SER A 627 -34.87 0.04 -11.74
CA SER A 627 -34.17 -0.72 -12.79
C SER A 627 -33.06 0.06 -13.49
N ALA A 628 -32.00 -0.64 -13.91
CA ALA A 628 -30.92 -0.14 -14.76
C ALA A 628 -31.37 0.45 -16.11
N ASN A 629 -32.61 0.17 -16.54
CA ASN A 629 -33.14 0.56 -17.84
C ASN A 629 -33.59 2.03 -17.93
N ASP A 630 -33.64 2.77 -16.81
CA ASP A 630 -34.28 4.09 -16.74
C ASP A 630 -33.31 5.29 -16.77
N GLU A 631 -32.00 5.07 -16.89
CA GLU A 631 -31.00 6.14 -16.77
C GLU A 631 -30.10 6.21 -18.01
N GLY A 632 -29.88 7.42 -18.54
CA GLY A 632 -29.07 7.58 -19.74
C GLY A 632 -27.58 7.44 -19.45
N GLY A 633 -26.96 6.42 -20.06
CA GLY A 633 -25.54 6.10 -19.91
C GLY A 633 -25.35 4.64 -19.52
N GLY A 634 -24.54 3.90 -20.28
CA GLY A 634 -24.26 2.48 -20.07
C GLY A 634 -25.51 1.58 -20.12
N ARG A 635 -25.34 0.29 -19.88
CA ARG A 635 -26.38 -0.65 -19.43
C ARG A 635 -26.20 -0.93 -17.96
#